data_AF-A0A955HG96-F1
#
_entry.id   AF-A0A955HG96-F1
#
_cell.length_a   1.000
_cell.length_b   1.000
_cell.length_c   1.000
_cell.angle_alpha   90.00
_cell.angle_beta   90.00
_cell.angle_gamma   90.00
#
_symmetry.space_group_name_H-M   'P 1'
#
loop_
_entity.id
_entity.type
_entity.pdbx_description
1 polymer ?
#
loop_
_entity_poly.entity_id
_entity_poly.type
_entity_poly.pdbx_seq_one_letter_code
_entity_poly.pdbx_strand_id
1 'polypeptide(L)'
;FRVTEKSYLSYLLAIAHNLLVNYYRSPKPISIETTGIDVPEEIWSKLETKDNIRSMWRAIQQLSIKEQDILYLKYQKGYKVAEIAEIVGKSDNAVKLILSRARKKLAAHPYLASMRGFSDQKQKPRKGRYSKT
;
A
#
# COMPACT_ATOMS: atom_id res chain seq x y z
N PHE A 1 1.59 -38.49 23.00
CA PHE A 1 1.13 -37.60 21.92
C PHE A 1 -0.21 -37.00 22.33
N ARG A 2 -0.31 -35.69 22.56
CA ARG A 2 -1.57 -35.03 22.91
C ARG A 2 -2.30 -34.64 21.64
N VAL A 3 -3.38 -35.35 21.33
CA VAL A 3 -4.31 -34.96 20.26
C VAL A 3 -5.14 -33.81 20.81
N THR A 4 -4.89 -32.59 20.33
CA THR A 4 -5.76 -31.46 20.63
C THR A 4 -6.98 -31.58 19.74
N GLU A 5 -8.08 -32.07 20.30
CA GLU A 5 -9.39 -31.95 19.66
C GLU A 5 -9.71 -30.46 19.52
N LYS A 6 -9.44 -29.89 18.35
CA LYS A 6 -9.91 -28.54 18.03
C LYS A 6 -11.43 -28.61 18.05
N SER A 7 -12.04 -27.85 18.97
CA SER A 7 -13.49 -27.78 19.12
C SER A 7 -14.15 -27.55 17.77
N TYR A 8 -15.17 -28.36 17.45
CA TYR A 8 -15.97 -28.25 16.23
C TYR A 8 -16.45 -26.82 15.97
N LEU A 9 -16.73 -26.09 17.06
CA LEU A 9 -17.12 -24.68 17.03
C LEU A 9 -16.03 -23.77 16.46
N SER A 10 -14.76 -24.03 16.77
CA SER A 10 -13.62 -23.28 16.20
C SER A 10 -13.48 -23.51 14.69
N TYR A 11 -13.76 -24.73 14.22
CA TYR A 11 -13.75 -25.03 12.79
C TYR A 11 -14.92 -24.35 12.06
N LEU A 12 -16.12 -24.40 12.64
CA LEU A 12 -17.29 -23.71 12.10
C LEU A 12 -17.10 -22.19 12.05
N LEU A 13 -16.51 -21.61 13.10
CA LEU A 13 -16.21 -20.19 13.16
C LEU A 13 -15.22 -19.77 12.07
N ALA A 14 -14.21 -20.61 11.79
CA ALA A 14 -13.26 -20.36 10.71
C ALA A 14 -13.92 -20.42 9.32
N ILE A 15 -14.82 -21.39 9.10
CA ILE A 15 -15.60 -21.48 7.84
C ILE A 15 -16.49 -20.25 7.68
N ALA A 16 -17.22 -19.86 8.72
CA ALA A 16 -18.11 -18.70 8.70
C ALA A 16 -17.33 -17.39 8.46
N HIS A 17 -16.18 -17.22 9.12
CA HIS A 17 -15.29 -16.07 8.92
C HIS A 17 -14.77 -16.02 7.48
N ASN A 18 -14.32 -17.16 6.94
CA ASN A 18 -13.83 -17.23 5.56
C ASN A 18 -14.95 -16.97 4.54
N LEU A 19 -16.18 -17.45 4.77
CA LEU A 19 -17.35 -17.16 3.96
C LEU A 19 -17.69 -15.67 3.97
N LEU A 20 -17.68 -15.04 5.14
CA LEU A 20 -17.88 -13.60 5.30
C LEU A 20 -16.82 -12.81 4.53
N VAL A 21 -15.55 -13.12 4.76
CA VAL A 21 -14.42 -12.47 4.06
C VAL A 21 -14.54 -12.68 2.56
N ASN A 22 -14.91 -13.87 2.08
CA ASN A 22 -15.08 -14.15 0.66
C ASN A 22 -16.27 -13.40 0.05
N TYR A 23 -17.38 -13.27 0.78
CA TYR A 23 -18.54 -12.48 0.38
C TYR A 23 -18.19 -11.00 0.19
N TYR A 24 -17.38 -10.42 1.07
CA TYR A 24 -16.92 -9.03 0.94
C TYR A 24 -15.73 -8.84 -0.01
N ARG A 25 -14.98 -9.92 -0.32
CA ARG A 25 -13.85 -9.90 -1.25
C ARG A 25 -14.26 -10.09 -2.71
N SER A 26 -15.41 -10.72 -2.96
CA SER A 26 -15.93 -10.95 -4.30
C SER A 26 -16.59 -9.68 -4.86
N PRO A 27 -16.12 -9.09 -5.97
CA PRO A 27 -16.81 -7.97 -6.60
C PRO A 27 -18.14 -8.47 -7.21
N LYS A 28 -19.27 -7.92 -6.74
CA LYS A 28 -20.58 -8.21 -7.33
C LYS A 28 -20.62 -7.71 -8.78
N PRO A 29 -21.06 -8.50 -9.77
CA PRO A 29 -21.33 -7.99 -11.11
C PRO A 29 -22.54 -7.05 -11.02
N ILE A 30 -22.34 -5.81 -11.42
CA ILE A 30 -23.40 -4.81 -11.48
C ILE A 30 -24.17 -5.08 -12.77
N SER A 31 -25.43 -5.51 -12.66
CA SER A 31 -26.34 -5.57 -13.81
C SER A 31 -26.61 -4.14 -14.28
N ILE A 32 -26.27 -3.86 -15.53
CA ILE A 32 -26.50 -2.57 -16.17
C ILE A 32 -27.88 -2.64 -16.83
N GLU A 33 -28.94 -2.46 -16.04
CA GLU A 33 -30.23 -2.10 -16.60
C GLU A 33 -30.85 -0.98 -15.76
N THR A 34 -31.34 0.03 -16.49
CA THR A 34 -32.11 1.21 -16.07
C THR A 34 -31.32 2.49 -15.75
N THR A 35 -31.19 3.29 -16.82
CA THR A 35 -31.30 4.76 -16.91
C THR A 35 -31.65 5.53 -15.63
N GLY A 36 -30.80 6.53 -15.33
CA GLY A 36 -30.95 7.49 -14.23
C GLY A 36 -29.68 7.49 -13.39
N ILE A 37 -28.56 7.96 -13.95
CA ILE A 37 -27.23 7.76 -13.39
C ILE A 37 -27.02 8.70 -12.20
N ASP A 38 -27.54 8.30 -11.04
CA ASP A 38 -26.93 8.60 -9.75
C ASP A 38 -26.00 7.41 -9.45
N VAL A 39 -24.73 7.54 -9.88
CA VAL A 39 -23.73 6.48 -9.64
C VAL A 39 -23.52 6.40 -8.13
N PRO A 40 -23.69 5.22 -7.50
CA PRO A 40 -23.39 5.03 -6.10
C PRO A 40 -22.00 5.58 -5.74
N GLU A 41 -21.89 6.35 -4.66
CA GLU A 41 -20.64 6.97 -4.19
C GLU A 41 -19.51 5.95 -4.02
N GLU A 42 -19.86 4.69 -3.71
CA GLU A 42 -18.92 3.57 -3.65
C GLU A 42 -18.22 3.26 -4.98
N ILE A 43 -18.91 3.44 -6.11
CA ILE A 43 -18.35 3.21 -7.46
C ILE A 43 -17.44 4.38 -7.84
N TRP A 44 -17.84 5.62 -7.54
CA TRP A 44 -16.96 6.79 -7.70
C TRP A 44 -15.68 6.65 -6.88
N SER A 45 -15.81 6.30 -5.59
CA SER A 45 -14.66 6.09 -4.70
C SER A 45 -13.72 4.97 -5.20
N LYS A 46 -14.27 3.86 -5.71
CA LYS A 46 -13.47 2.76 -6.30
C LYS A 46 -12.78 3.18 -7.60
N LEU A 47 -13.45 3.97 -8.45
CA LEU A 47 -12.89 4.45 -9.70
C LEU A 47 -11.76 5.47 -9.45
N GLU A 48 -12.00 6.43 -8.55
CA GLU A 48 -11.01 7.40 -8.10
C GLU A 48 -9.77 6.71 -7.50
N THR A 49 -9.99 5.67 -6.68
CA THR A 49 -8.88 4.86 -6.12
C THR A 49 -8.07 4.16 -7.21
N LYS A 50 -8.72 3.60 -8.23
CA LYS A 50 -8.04 2.94 -9.36
C LYS A 50 -7.24 3.92 -10.20
N ASP A 51 -7.81 5.08 -10.51
CA ASP A 51 -7.10 6.12 -11.28
C ASP A 51 -5.95 6.73 -10.48
N ASN A 52 -6.10 6.82 -9.16
CA ASN A 52 -5.02 7.17 -8.27
C ASN A 52 -3.88 6.13 -8.36
N ILE A 53 -4.17 4.85 -8.17
CA ILE A 53 -3.16 3.78 -8.27
C ILE A 53 -2.44 3.81 -9.62
N ARG A 54 -3.19 4.01 -10.71
CA ARG A 54 -2.64 4.12 -12.07
C ARG A 54 -1.70 5.32 -12.21
N SER A 55 -2.10 6.47 -11.69
CA SER A 55 -1.31 7.70 -11.74
C SER A 55 -0.02 7.60 -10.92
N MET A 56 -0.08 6.96 -9.75
CA MET A 56 1.09 6.62 -8.93
C MET A 56 2.05 5.69 -9.68
N TRP A 57 1.53 4.64 -10.31
CA TRP A 57 2.35 3.70 -11.08
C TRP A 57 3.06 4.37 -12.26
N ARG A 58 2.37 5.27 -12.98
CA ARG A 58 2.98 6.05 -14.06
C ARG A 58 4.11 6.95 -13.55
N ALA A 59 3.92 7.60 -12.41
CA ALA A 59 4.95 8.42 -11.80
C ALA A 59 6.17 7.58 -11.37
N ILE A 60 5.96 6.41 -10.78
CA ILE A 60 7.03 5.48 -10.37
C ILE A 60 7.84 4.98 -11.57
N GLN A 61 7.18 4.65 -12.68
CA GLN A 61 7.86 4.18 -13.90
C GLN A 61 8.82 5.22 -14.52
N GLN A 62 8.64 6.52 -14.23
CA GLN A 62 9.56 7.55 -14.71
C GLN A 62 10.83 7.70 -13.85
N LEU A 63 10.91 7.05 -12.68
CA LEU A 63 12.15 7.02 -11.91
C LEU A 63 13.17 6.08 -12.56
N SER A 64 14.45 6.27 -12.24
CA SER A 64 15.46 5.30 -12.65
C SER A 64 15.24 3.95 -11.96
N ILE A 65 15.65 2.85 -12.61
CA ILE A 65 15.50 1.49 -12.08
C ILE A 65 16.04 1.38 -10.65
N LYS A 66 17.21 1.99 -10.38
CA LYS A 66 17.83 2.01 -9.04
C LYS A 66 16.95 2.72 -7.99
N GLU A 67 16.29 3.81 -8.37
CA GLU A 67 15.37 4.53 -7.49
C GLU A 67 14.09 3.71 -7.22
N GLN A 68 13.57 3.03 -8.24
CA GLN A 68 12.40 2.15 -8.12
C GLN A 68 12.68 0.97 -7.18
N ASP A 69 13.83 0.29 -7.34
CA ASP A 69 14.22 -0.84 -6.49
C ASP A 69 14.37 -0.42 -5.02
N ILE A 70 15.03 0.71 -4.77
CA ILE A 70 15.20 1.24 -3.42
C ILE A 70 13.85 1.65 -2.79
N LEU A 71 12.94 2.24 -3.59
CA LEU A 71 11.57 2.52 -3.13
C LEU A 71 10.80 1.24 -2.82
N TYR A 72 10.90 0.22 -3.67
CA TYR A 72 10.26 -1.08 -3.48
C TYR A 72 10.73 -1.74 -2.19
N LEU A 73 12.05 -1.82 -1.98
CA LEU A 73 12.63 -2.36 -0.75
C LEU A 73 12.18 -1.57 0.48
N LYS A 74 12.10 -0.24 0.36
CA LYS A 74 11.74 0.61 1.50
C LYS A 74 10.26 0.52 1.89
N TYR A 75 9.36 0.65 0.92
CA TYR A 75 7.94 0.85 1.18
C TYR A 75 7.12 -0.42 0.98
N GLN A 76 7.43 -1.24 -0.03
CA GLN A 76 6.70 -2.49 -0.27
C GLN A 76 7.21 -3.61 0.64
N LYS A 77 8.53 -3.73 0.81
CA LYS A 77 9.14 -4.76 1.67
C LYS A 77 9.39 -4.32 3.11
N GLY A 78 9.42 -3.01 3.37
CA GLY A 78 9.53 -2.47 4.73
C GLY A 78 10.94 -2.50 5.34
N TYR A 79 11.99 -2.69 4.53
CA TYR A 79 13.37 -2.76 5.02
C TYR A 79 13.86 -1.44 5.64
N LYS A 80 14.81 -1.56 6.56
CA LYS A 80 15.56 -0.43 7.12
C LYS A 80 16.61 0.07 6.12
N VAL A 81 17.06 1.30 6.28
CA VAL A 81 18.04 1.91 5.36
C VAL A 81 19.35 1.11 5.34
N ALA A 82 19.83 0.66 6.51
CA ALA A 82 21.04 -0.16 6.61
C ALA A 82 20.91 -1.49 5.85
N GLU A 83 19.77 -2.18 6.00
CA GLU A 83 19.50 -3.44 5.27
C GLU A 83 19.45 -3.20 3.75
N ILE A 84 18.86 -2.09 3.30
CA ILE A 84 18.84 -1.72 1.87
C ILE A 84 20.25 -1.39 1.37
N ALA A 85 21.06 -0.73 2.19
CA ALA A 85 22.43 -0.37 1.88
C ALA A 85 23.29 -1.63 1.65
N GLU A 86 23.13 -2.65 2.51
CA GLU A 86 23.75 -3.96 2.34
C GLU A 86 23.26 -4.68 1.06
N ILE A 87 21.94 -4.73 0.82
CA ILE A 87 21.37 -5.40 -0.37
C ILE A 87 21.86 -4.77 -1.67
N VAL A 88 21.95 -3.43 -1.73
CA VAL A 88 22.30 -2.69 -2.95
C VAL A 88 23.81 -2.46 -3.08
N GLY A 89 24.60 -2.80 -2.05
CA GLY A 89 26.05 -2.56 -2.02
C GLY A 89 26.41 -1.06 -2.03
N LYS A 90 25.67 -0.24 -1.27
CA LYS A 90 25.88 1.21 -1.16
C LYS A 90 25.98 1.64 0.30
N SER A 91 26.46 2.85 0.55
CA SER A 91 26.41 3.42 1.91
C SER A 91 25.00 3.84 2.30
N ASP A 92 24.70 3.81 3.60
CA ASP A 92 23.45 4.33 4.18
C ASP A 92 23.11 5.74 3.69
N ASN A 93 24.13 6.60 3.60
CA ASN A 93 23.95 7.98 3.20
C ASN A 93 23.54 8.09 1.73
N ALA A 94 24.11 7.25 0.86
CA ALA A 94 23.71 7.16 -0.54
C ALA A 94 22.25 6.68 -0.67
N VAL A 95 21.84 5.67 0.09
CA VAL A 95 20.44 5.18 0.07
C VAL A 95 19.47 6.26 0.55
N LYS A 96 19.79 6.99 1.63
CA LYS A 96 18.98 8.13 2.11
C LYS A 96 18.85 9.22 1.05
N LEU A 97 19.95 9.54 0.37
CA LEU A 97 19.97 10.56 -0.68
C LEU A 97 19.14 10.14 -1.88
N ILE A 98 19.24 8.88 -2.31
CA ILE A 98 18.44 8.32 -3.41
C ILE A 98 16.95 8.36 -3.03
N LEU A 99 16.58 7.89 -1.84
CA LEU A 99 15.20 7.95 -1.35
C LEU A 99 14.67 9.39 -1.29
N SER A 100 15.49 10.34 -0.87
CA SER A 100 15.13 11.77 -0.82
C SER A 100 14.86 12.33 -2.22
N ARG A 101 15.76 12.08 -3.17
CA ARG A 101 15.62 12.52 -4.56
C ARG A 101 14.42 11.88 -5.24
N ALA A 102 14.22 10.57 -5.03
CA ALA A 102 13.08 9.83 -5.55
C ALA A 102 11.75 10.41 -5.05
N ARG A 103 11.63 10.70 -3.74
CA ARG A 103 10.45 11.36 -3.17
C ARG A 103 10.21 12.75 -3.75
N LYS A 104 11.26 13.56 -3.92
CA LYS A 104 11.13 14.90 -4.53
C LYS A 104 10.62 14.80 -5.97
N LYS A 105 11.15 13.85 -6.77
CA LYS A 105 10.68 13.60 -8.14
C LYS A 105 9.21 13.21 -8.16
N LEU A 106 8.79 12.29 -7.29
CA LEU A 106 7.38 11.89 -7.17
C LEU A 106 6.50 13.08 -6.75
N ALA A 107 6.90 13.86 -5.74
CA ALA A 107 6.12 15.01 -5.27
C ALA A 107 5.95 16.12 -6.33
N ALA A 108 6.91 16.27 -7.23
CA ALA A 108 6.86 17.22 -8.34
C ALA A 108 6.10 16.69 -9.57
N HIS A 109 5.76 15.39 -9.60
CA HIS A 109 5.26 14.74 -10.80
C HIS A 109 3.82 15.20 -11.15
N PRO A 110 3.52 15.57 -12.42
CA PRO A 110 2.20 16.05 -12.84
C PRO A 110 1.04 15.09 -12.52
N TYR A 111 1.22 13.79 -12.77
CA TYR A 111 0.22 12.76 -12.46
C TYR A 111 -0.18 12.67 -10.97
N LEU A 112 0.62 13.21 -10.06
CA LEU A 112 0.34 13.19 -8.63
C LEU A 112 -0.25 14.51 -8.13
N ALA A 113 -0.50 15.48 -9.03
CA ALA A 113 -1.08 16.78 -8.65
C ALA A 113 -2.47 16.64 -8.04
N SER A 114 -3.32 15.76 -8.59
CA SER A 114 -4.65 15.44 -8.04
C SER A 114 -4.59 14.78 -6.66
N MET A 115 -3.46 14.18 -6.29
CA MET A 115 -3.28 13.53 -4.99
C MET A 115 -2.66 14.42 -3.91
N ARG A 116 -2.23 15.65 -4.22
CA ARG A 116 -1.53 16.51 -3.24
C ARG A 116 -2.38 16.81 -1.99
N GLY A 117 -3.70 16.76 -2.10
CA GLY A 117 -4.63 16.92 -0.98
C GLY A 117 -4.56 15.83 0.09
N PHE A 118 -3.99 14.65 -0.20
CA PHE A 118 -3.84 13.56 0.78
C PHE A 118 -2.65 13.75 1.76
N SER A 119 -1.81 14.77 1.57
CA SER A 119 -0.54 14.93 2.31
C SER A 119 -0.67 15.41 3.76
N ASP A 120 -1.85 15.86 4.20
CA ASP A 120 -2.01 16.48 5.52
C ASP A 120 -2.25 15.49 6.68
N GLN A 121 -2.40 14.20 6.40
CA GLN A 121 -2.43 13.18 7.45
C GLN A 121 -0.99 12.81 7.88
N LYS A 122 -0.37 13.69 8.68
CA LYS A 122 0.91 13.42 9.37
C LYS A 122 0.85 12.07 10.08
N GLN A 123 1.52 11.05 9.53
CA GLN A 123 1.74 9.80 10.24
C GLN A 123 2.51 10.12 11.52
N LYS A 124 1.87 9.90 12.69
CA LYS A 124 2.51 10.10 14.00
C LYS A 124 3.82 9.30 14.02
N PRO A 125 4.97 9.92 14.37
CA PRO A 125 6.22 9.18 14.45
C PRO A 125 6.05 8.06 15.47
N ARG A 126 6.25 6.81 15.02
CA ARG A 126 6.27 5.66 15.93
C ARG A 126 7.46 5.84 16.87
N LYS A 127 7.19 6.08 18.17
CA LYS A 127 8.24 6.16 19.21
C LYS A 127 9.14 4.93 19.07
N GLY A 128 10.45 5.16 18.89
CA GLY A 128 11.43 4.08 18.88
C GLY A 128 11.39 3.34 20.22
N ARG A 129 11.40 2.01 20.19
CA ARG A 129 11.35 1.12 21.37
C ARG A 129 12.60 1.17 22.27
N TYR A 130 13.53 2.10 22.02
CA TYR A 130 14.75 2.27 22.78
C TYR A 130 14.88 3.73 23.21
N SER A 131 14.24 4.07 24.32
CA SER A 131 14.78 5.10 25.20
C SER A 131 15.79 4.37 26.07
N LYS A 132 17.08 4.60 25.85
CA LYS A 132 18.09 4.11 26.80
C LYS A 132 17.87 4.82 28.15
N THR A 133 18.12 4.05 29.19
CA THR A 133 18.33 4.40 30.61
C THR A 133 18.84 5.81 30.84
#